data_AF-A0A8J8ADZ2-F1
#
_entry.id   AF-A0A8J8ADZ2-F1
#
_cell.length_a   1.000
_cell.length_b   1.000
_cell.length_c   1.000
_cell.angle_alpha   90.00
_cell.angle_beta   90.00
_cell.angle_gamma   90.00
#
_symmetry.space_group_name_H-M   'P 1'
#
loop_
_entity.id
_entity.type
_entity.pdbx_description
1 polymer ?
#
loop_
_entity_poly.entity_id
_entity_poly.type
_entity_poly.pdbx_seq_one_letter_code
_entity_poly.pdbx_strand_id
1 'polypeptide(L)'
;MKVLWEKEIPAESIVVSPRPVWKCRACPMYGRRPSCPPHAPDWRETREWVRHFRRALIIKFEIDMERFEEEKREAILYLLRREAELFREGKLYAMALFPGSCNLCDDCPFERGEPCRLPTKVRPSIDAVGIEIGELVGIDFSESVLYGMVLIE
;
A
#
# COMPACT_ATOMS: atom_id res chain seq x y z
N MET A 1 -2.84 -6.07 -15.57
CA MET A 1 -3.25 -6.44 -14.20
C MET A 1 -4.75 -6.70 -14.14
N LYS A 2 -5.20 -7.66 -13.33
CA LYS A 2 -6.63 -7.97 -13.15
C LYS A 2 -7.02 -7.93 -11.67
N VAL A 3 -8.11 -7.22 -11.35
CA VAL A 3 -8.72 -7.27 -10.01
C VAL A 3 -9.41 -8.63 -9.85
N LEU A 4 -8.97 -9.43 -8.88
CA LEU A 4 -9.61 -10.70 -8.55
C LEU A 4 -10.82 -10.50 -7.66
N TRP A 5 -10.67 -9.66 -6.63
CA TRP A 5 -11.75 -9.28 -5.73
C TRP A 5 -11.39 -8.05 -4.90
N GLU A 6 -12.43 -7.42 -4.37
CA GLU A 6 -12.39 -6.39 -3.33
C GLU A 6 -13.13 -6.94 -2.10
N LYS A 7 -12.53 -6.87 -0.92
CA LYS A 7 -13.11 -7.38 0.33
C LYS A 7 -13.04 -6.32 1.41
N GLU A 8 -14.20 -5.94 1.92
CA GLU A 8 -14.30 -5.06 3.10
C GLU A 8 -14.05 -5.86 4.38
N ILE A 9 -13.29 -5.28 5.30
CA ILE A 9 -13.01 -5.81 6.64
C ILE A 9 -13.21 -4.72 7.70
N PRO A 10 -13.55 -5.08 8.95
CA PRO A 10 -13.46 -4.16 10.08
C PRO A 10 -12.01 -3.70 10.27
N ALA A 11 -11.78 -2.40 10.51
CA ALA A 11 -10.41 -1.89 10.74
C ALA A 11 -9.76 -2.48 12.01
N GLU A 12 -10.57 -2.90 12.98
CA GLU A 12 -10.10 -3.54 14.22
C GLU A 12 -9.43 -4.91 14.00
N SER A 13 -9.64 -5.57 12.86
CA SER A 13 -8.95 -6.83 12.55
C SER A 13 -7.53 -6.62 12.01
N ILE A 14 -7.15 -5.38 11.69
CA ILE A 14 -5.83 -5.05 11.15
C ILE A 14 -4.77 -5.23 12.23
N VAL A 15 -3.89 -6.21 12.01
CA VAL A 15 -2.73 -6.45 12.87
C VAL A 15 -1.57 -5.58 12.38
N VAL A 16 -1.10 -4.67 13.25
CA VAL A 16 0.08 -3.83 13.01
C VAL A 16 1.23 -4.26 13.90
N SER A 17 2.40 -4.55 13.35
CA SER A 17 3.57 -4.97 14.09
C SER A 17 4.88 -4.52 13.41
N PRO A 18 6.04 -4.66 14.08
CA PRO A 18 7.30 -4.31 13.47
C PRO A 18 7.74 -5.32 12.38
N ARG A 19 7.13 -6.51 12.28
CA ARG A 19 7.62 -7.59 11.40
C ARG A 19 7.71 -7.17 9.92
N PRO A 20 6.69 -6.56 9.30
CA PRO A 20 6.78 -6.15 7.89
C PRO A 20 7.83 -5.05 7.69
N VAL A 21 7.92 -4.08 8.59
CA VAL A 21 8.93 -3.00 8.54
C VAL A 21 10.36 -3.55 8.66
N TRP A 22 10.59 -4.54 9.53
CA TRP A 22 11.89 -5.23 9.60
C TRP A 22 12.19 -5.98 8.32
N LYS A 23 11.19 -6.58 7.67
CA LYS A 23 11.39 -7.22 6.37
C LYS A 23 11.71 -6.19 5.28
N CYS A 24 11.12 -5.00 5.33
CA CYS A 24 11.48 -3.90 4.43
C CYS A 24 12.97 -3.53 4.50
N ARG A 25 13.67 -3.69 5.63
CA ARG A 25 15.11 -3.39 5.75
C ARG A 25 16.01 -4.30 4.88
N ALA A 26 15.49 -5.46 4.47
CA ALA A 26 16.17 -6.37 3.54
C ALA A 26 15.71 -6.17 2.08
N CYS A 27 14.80 -5.24 1.81
CA CYS A 27 14.31 -4.93 0.47
C CYS A 27 15.31 -4.04 -0.28
N PRO A 28 15.61 -4.31 -1.56
CA PRO A 28 16.46 -3.43 -2.39
C PRO A 28 15.97 -1.97 -2.49
N MET A 29 14.66 -1.76 -2.30
CA MET A 29 14.00 -0.45 -2.35
C MET A 29 13.93 0.27 -0.99
N TYR A 30 14.48 -0.30 0.08
CA TYR A 30 14.52 0.34 1.39
C TYR A 30 15.14 1.74 1.31
N GLY A 31 14.47 2.76 1.85
CA GLY A 31 14.90 4.16 1.80
C GLY A 31 14.94 4.81 0.42
N ARG A 32 14.62 4.10 -0.67
CA ARG A 32 14.76 4.63 -2.04
C ARG A 32 13.56 5.43 -2.54
N ARG A 33 12.38 5.24 -1.93
CA ARG A 33 11.14 5.93 -2.33
C ARG A 33 10.53 6.64 -1.13
N PRO A 34 9.77 7.74 -1.33
CA PRO A 34 9.05 8.40 -0.24
C PRO A 34 8.03 7.47 0.46
N SER A 35 7.55 6.45 -0.25
CA SER A 35 6.61 5.44 0.25
C SER A 35 7.26 4.38 1.17
N CYS A 36 8.59 4.38 1.29
CA CYS A 36 9.33 3.32 1.99
C CYS A 36 9.88 3.84 3.32
N PRO A 37 10.05 2.98 4.34
CA PRO A 37 10.74 3.37 5.56
C PRO A 37 12.21 3.75 5.23
N PRO A 38 12.81 4.71 5.97
CA PRO A 38 12.26 5.41 7.14
C PRO A 38 11.40 6.64 6.80
N HIS A 39 11.00 6.84 5.54
CA HIS A 39 10.22 8.02 5.11
C HIS A 39 8.70 7.83 5.26
N ALA A 40 8.24 6.59 5.29
CA ALA A 40 6.87 6.24 5.67
C ALA A 40 6.66 6.33 7.20
N PRO A 41 5.42 6.52 7.69
CA PRO A 41 5.11 6.50 9.12
C PRO A 41 5.61 5.23 9.81
N ASP A 42 6.04 5.35 11.08
CA ASP A 42 6.46 4.18 11.85
C ASP A 42 5.27 3.26 12.15
N TRP A 43 5.54 1.97 12.36
CA TRP A 43 4.49 1.01 12.70
C TRP A 43 3.79 1.33 14.04
N ARG A 44 4.44 2.03 14.96
CA ARG A 44 3.80 2.49 16.21
C ARG A 44 2.79 3.59 15.94
N GLU A 45 3.13 4.56 15.08
CA GLU A 45 2.21 5.61 14.64
C GLU A 45 1.05 5.01 13.85
N THR A 46 1.35 4.05 12.98
CA THR A 46 0.35 3.31 12.19
C THR A 46 -0.63 2.57 13.09
N ARG A 47 -0.16 1.96 14.18
CA ARG A 47 -1.03 1.26 15.13
C ARG A 47 -2.05 2.19 15.78
N GLU A 48 -1.69 3.43 16.06
CA GLU A 48 -2.64 4.44 16.54
C GLU A 48 -3.53 4.93 15.39
N TRP A 49 -2.92 5.28 14.25
CA TRP A 49 -3.59 5.80 13.07
C TRP A 49 -4.74 4.92 12.58
N VAL A 50 -4.53 3.61 12.49
CA VAL A 50 -5.55 2.64 12.02
C VAL A 50 -6.80 2.62 12.91
N ARG A 51 -6.69 2.97 14.20
CA ARG A 51 -7.84 2.99 15.14
C ARG A 51 -8.85 4.10 14.85
N HIS A 52 -8.46 5.09 14.06
CA HIS A 52 -9.33 6.18 13.63
C HIS A 52 -10.15 5.83 12.38
N PHE A 53 -9.98 4.62 11.84
CA PHE A 53 -10.80 4.08 10.76
C PHE A 53 -11.78 3.04 11.29
N ARG A 54 -12.92 2.91 10.62
CA ARG A 54 -13.91 1.87 10.96
C ARG A 54 -13.73 0.62 10.13
N ARG A 55 -13.32 0.77 8.87
CA ARG A 55 -13.26 -0.31 7.88
C ARG A 55 -12.02 -0.16 7.01
N ALA A 56 -11.68 -1.24 6.32
CA ALA A 56 -10.69 -1.21 5.25
C ALA A 56 -11.16 -2.09 4.09
N LEU A 57 -10.79 -1.68 2.88
CA LEU A 57 -11.00 -2.46 1.66
C LEU A 57 -9.67 -3.09 1.27
N ILE A 58 -9.60 -4.42 1.24
CA ILE A 58 -8.47 -5.16 0.69
C ILE A 58 -8.78 -5.49 -0.76
N ILE A 59 -7.82 -5.26 -1.64
CA ILE A 59 -7.96 -5.54 -3.07
C ILE A 59 -6.85 -6.49 -3.48
N LYS A 60 -7.24 -7.64 -4.03
CA LYS A 60 -6.32 -8.65 -4.58
C LYS A 60 -6.21 -8.46 -6.08
N PHE A 61 -5.00 -8.28 -6.57
CA PHE A 61 -4.68 -8.14 -7.97
C PHE A 61 -3.91 -9.37 -8.44
N GLU A 62 -4.36 -10.00 -9.53
CA GLU A 62 -3.56 -10.93 -10.31
C GLU A 62 -2.63 -10.12 -11.22
N ILE A 63 -1.36 -10.51 -11.24
CA ILE A 63 -0.35 -9.85 -12.04
C ILE A 63 0.41 -10.82 -12.95
N ASP A 64 0.78 -10.33 -14.12
CA ASP A 64 1.79 -10.96 -14.98
C ASP A 64 3.19 -10.57 -14.50
N MET A 65 3.99 -11.57 -14.13
CA MET A 65 5.36 -11.38 -13.64
C MET A 65 6.31 -10.87 -14.74
N GLU A 66 6.03 -11.13 -16.02
CA GLU A 66 6.82 -10.57 -17.14
C GLU A 66 6.60 -9.06 -17.28
N ARG A 67 5.46 -8.55 -16.81
CA ARG A 67 5.06 -7.14 -16.85
C ARG A 67 4.94 -6.51 -15.46
N PHE A 68 5.64 -7.08 -14.47
CA PHE A 68 5.48 -6.77 -13.05
C PHE A 68 5.44 -5.27 -12.74
N GLU A 69 6.39 -4.47 -13.23
CA GLU A 69 6.45 -3.03 -12.93
C GLU A 69 5.27 -2.25 -13.52
N GLU A 70 4.85 -2.58 -14.74
CA GLU A 70 3.69 -1.97 -15.39
C GLU A 70 2.41 -2.33 -14.62
N GLU A 71 2.22 -3.61 -14.32
CA GLU A 71 1.02 -4.13 -13.66
C GLU A 71 0.91 -3.67 -12.20
N LYS A 72 2.04 -3.56 -11.49
CA LYS A 72 2.12 -2.92 -10.18
C LYS A 72 1.73 -1.45 -10.24
N ARG A 73 2.16 -0.73 -11.27
CA ARG A 73 1.80 0.69 -11.48
C ARG A 73 0.30 0.82 -11.74
N GLU A 74 -0.28 -0.07 -12.55
CA GLU A 74 -1.73 -0.14 -12.76
C GLU A 74 -2.48 -0.37 -11.44
N ALA A 75 -1.99 -1.27 -10.58
CA ALA A 75 -2.60 -1.55 -9.27
C ALA A 75 -2.55 -0.34 -8.34
N ILE A 76 -1.41 0.36 -8.30
CA ILE A 76 -1.27 1.62 -7.55
C ILE A 76 -2.25 2.69 -8.07
N LEU A 77 -2.35 2.87 -9.39
CA LEU A 77 -3.27 3.83 -9.99
C LEU A 77 -4.74 3.45 -9.73
N TYR A 78 -5.05 2.15 -9.70
CA TYR A 78 -6.36 1.65 -9.31
C TYR A 78 -6.70 2.04 -7.86
N LEU A 79 -5.78 1.82 -6.92
CA LEU A 79 -5.98 2.19 -5.51
C LEU A 79 -6.21 3.69 -5.33
N LEU A 80 -5.46 4.52 -6.04
CA LEU A 80 -5.66 5.98 -6.01
C LEU A 80 -7.00 6.41 -6.60
N ARG A 81 -7.51 5.72 -7.64
CA ARG A 81 -8.86 5.96 -8.15
C ARG A 81 -9.91 5.58 -7.11
N ARG A 82 -9.76 4.44 -6.45
CA ARG A 82 -10.67 3.97 -5.40
C ARG A 82 -10.69 4.93 -4.19
N GLU A 83 -9.52 5.41 -3.76
CA GLU A 83 -9.39 6.47 -2.75
C GLU A 83 -10.19 7.73 -3.16
N ALA A 84 -10.01 8.20 -4.40
CA ALA A 84 -10.71 9.38 -4.90
C ALA A 84 -12.23 9.19 -5.09
N GLU A 85 -12.69 7.97 -5.36
CA GLU A 85 -14.12 7.61 -5.38
C GLU A 85 -14.72 7.69 -3.99
N LEU A 86 -14.09 7.05 -3.01
CA LEU A 86 -14.52 7.08 -1.61
C LEU A 86 -14.55 8.52 -1.07
N PHE A 87 -13.56 9.34 -1.42
CA PHE A 87 -13.56 10.76 -1.09
C PHE A 87 -14.79 11.49 -1.64
N ARG A 88 -15.17 11.23 -2.90
CA ARG A 88 -16.39 11.80 -3.52
C ARG A 88 -17.68 11.31 -2.87
N GLU A 89 -17.66 10.14 -2.24
CA GLU A 89 -18.77 9.59 -1.45
C GLU A 89 -18.81 10.13 -0.01
N GLY A 90 -17.95 11.09 0.34
CA GLY A 90 -17.91 11.71 1.66
C GLY A 90 -16.98 11.02 2.67
N LYS A 91 -16.13 10.09 2.21
CA LYS A 91 -15.06 9.48 3.02
C LYS A 91 -13.79 10.32 2.91
N LEU A 92 -13.78 11.46 3.58
CA LEU A 92 -12.77 12.52 3.51
C LEU A 92 -11.37 12.03 3.86
N TYR A 93 -11.27 11.06 4.77
CA TYR A 93 -10.00 10.52 5.25
C TYR A 93 -9.62 9.18 4.62
N ALA A 94 -10.35 8.71 3.60
CA ALA A 94 -10.01 7.47 2.93
C ALA A 94 -8.56 7.52 2.41
N MET A 95 -7.78 6.46 2.64
CA MET A 95 -6.36 6.45 2.32
C MET A 95 -5.90 5.11 1.77
N ALA A 96 -5.37 5.12 0.55
CA ALA A 96 -4.78 3.97 -0.09
C ALA A 96 -3.40 3.63 0.50
N LEU A 97 -3.10 2.32 0.52
CA LEU A 97 -1.81 1.73 0.86
C LEU A 97 -1.38 0.80 -0.28
N PHE A 98 -0.16 0.99 -0.76
CA PHE A 98 0.31 0.34 -1.98
C PHE A 98 0.81 -1.10 -1.75
N PRO A 99 0.75 -1.95 -2.80
CA PRO A 99 1.41 -3.25 -2.82
C PRO A 99 2.93 -3.06 -3.04
N GLY A 100 3.66 -2.77 -1.97
CA GLY A 100 5.09 -2.47 -2.01
C GLY A 100 5.42 -1.03 -2.44
N SER A 101 6.69 -0.79 -2.77
CA SER A 101 7.22 0.56 -3.05
C SER A 101 6.54 1.26 -4.24
N CYS A 102 6.41 2.58 -4.18
CA CYS A 102 5.88 3.38 -5.28
C CYS A 102 6.75 3.25 -6.55
N ASN A 103 6.10 3.04 -7.70
CA ASN A 103 6.73 3.00 -9.03
C ASN A 103 5.97 3.86 -10.08
N LEU A 104 5.26 4.91 -9.63
CA LEU A 104 4.49 5.81 -10.50
C LEU A 104 5.33 6.57 -11.54
N CYS A 105 6.64 6.64 -11.35
CA CYS A 105 7.60 7.21 -12.28
C CYS A 105 8.67 6.17 -12.59
N ASP A 106 9.15 6.16 -13.83
CA ASP A 106 10.25 5.28 -14.24
C ASP A 106 11.58 5.74 -13.59
N ASP A 107 11.85 7.05 -13.64
CA ASP A 107 12.97 7.70 -12.93
C ASP A 107 12.45 8.53 -11.74
N CYS A 108 12.76 8.11 -10.51
CA CYS A 108 12.32 8.82 -9.32
C CYS A 108 13.39 9.81 -8.84
N PRO A 109 13.08 11.12 -8.79
CA PRO A 109 14.02 12.13 -8.31
C PRO A 109 14.43 11.93 -6.85
N PHE A 110 13.56 11.30 -6.04
CA PHE A 110 13.83 11.02 -4.63
C PHE A 110 15.08 10.17 -4.40
N GLU A 111 15.44 9.28 -5.34
CA GLU A 111 16.68 8.49 -5.24
C GLU A 111 17.95 9.34 -5.35
N ARG A 112 17.85 10.54 -5.92
CA ARG A 112 18.94 11.53 -5.99
C ARG A 112 18.87 12.59 -4.88
N GLY A 113 17.97 12.43 -3.92
CA GLY A 113 17.73 13.41 -2.86
C GLY A 113 16.89 14.61 -3.28
N GLU A 114 16.27 14.58 -4.46
CA GLU A 114 15.35 15.61 -4.92
C GLU A 114 13.91 15.36 -4.40
N PRO A 115 13.06 16.40 -4.27
CA PRO A 115 11.66 16.22 -3.88
C PRO A 115 10.87 15.31 -4.83
N CYS A 116 9.86 14.62 -4.29
CA CYS A 116 8.93 13.85 -5.11
C CYS A 116 8.17 14.77 -6.08
N ARG A 117 8.11 14.39 -7.37
CA ARG A 117 7.31 15.10 -8.39
C ARG A 117 5.80 14.87 -8.28
N LEU A 118 5.38 13.84 -7.53
CA LEU A 118 3.97 13.43 -7.37
C LEU A 118 3.58 13.35 -5.88
N PRO A 119 3.80 14.41 -5.07
CA PRO A 119 3.62 14.35 -3.61
C PRO A 119 2.15 14.08 -3.22
N THR A 120 1.19 14.50 -4.04
CA THR A 120 -0.24 14.27 -3.79
C THR A 120 -0.69 12.83 -4.09
N LYS A 121 0.11 12.07 -4.85
CA LYS A 121 -0.21 10.69 -5.27
C LYS A 121 0.53 9.62 -4.48
N VAL A 122 1.73 9.92 -3.97
CA VAL A 122 2.49 8.90 -3.24
C VAL A 122 1.76 8.51 -1.95
N ARG A 123 1.70 7.21 -1.69
CA ARG A 123 1.20 6.63 -0.43
C ARG A 123 2.24 5.61 0.05
N PRO A 124 2.32 5.35 1.36
CA PRO A 124 3.16 4.27 1.85
C PRO A 124 2.61 2.90 1.42
N SER A 125 3.47 1.87 1.46
CA SER A 125 3.02 0.50 1.24
C SER A 125 2.43 -0.11 2.52
N ILE A 126 1.63 -1.19 2.38
CA ILE A 126 1.10 -1.95 3.52
C ILE A 126 2.25 -2.40 4.46
N ASP A 127 3.32 -2.96 3.90
CA ASP A 127 4.47 -3.42 4.67
C ASP A 127 5.27 -2.27 5.32
N ALA A 128 5.35 -1.12 4.63
CA ALA A 128 6.11 0.04 5.09
C ALA A 128 5.53 0.60 6.40
N VAL A 129 4.22 0.50 6.58
CA VAL A 129 3.51 0.94 7.79
C VAL A 129 3.33 -0.19 8.82
N GLY A 130 3.79 -1.40 8.51
CA GLY A 130 3.80 -2.51 9.46
C GLY A 130 2.50 -3.30 9.57
N ILE A 131 1.60 -3.22 8.59
CA ILE A 131 0.38 -4.04 8.55
C ILE A 131 0.72 -5.47 8.10
N GLU A 132 0.31 -6.47 8.89
CA GLU A 132 0.50 -7.89 8.58
C GLU A 132 -0.63 -8.40 7.68
N ILE A 133 -0.45 -8.29 6.36
CA ILE A 133 -1.48 -8.71 5.39
C ILE A 133 -1.86 -10.20 5.52
N GLY A 134 -0.91 -11.06 5.92
CA GLY A 134 -1.14 -12.51 6.12
C GLY A 134 -2.10 -12.87 7.26
N GLU A 135 -2.37 -11.94 8.18
CA GLU A 135 -3.39 -12.13 9.22
C GLU A 135 -4.81 -11.82 8.70
N LEU A 136 -4.91 -11.16 7.53
CA LEU A 136 -6.18 -10.70 6.95
C LEU A 136 -6.65 -11.55 5.78
N VAL A 137 -5.72 -12.22 5.09
CA VAL A 137 -5.98 -13.03 3.89
C VAL A 137 -5.17 -14.32 3.92
N GLY A 138 -5.73 -15.39 3.37
CA GLY A 138 -4.94 -16.59 3.05
C GLY A 138 -3.99 -16.28 1.89
N ILE A 139 -2.69 -16.43 2.12
CA ILE A 139 -1.66 -16.23 1.10
C ILE A 139 -1.33 -17.58 0.47
N ASP A 140 -1.55 -17.69 -0.85
CA ASP A 140 -1.04 -18.78 -1.67
C ASP A 140 0.21 -18.31 -2.41
N PHE A 141 1.37 -18.84 -2.02
CA PHE A 141 2.66 -18.47 -2.61
C PHE A 141 2.87 -19.01 -4.03
N SER A 142 1.95 -19.83 -4.56
CA SER A 142 1.96 -20.26 -5.95
C SER A 142 1.32 -19.23 -6.91
N GLU A 143 0.56 -18.27 -6.37
CA GLU A 143 -0.09 -17.23 -7.15
C GLU A 143 0.82 -16.00 -7.34
N SER A 144 0.77 -15.41 -8.54
CA SER A 144 1.40 -14.12 -8.82
C SER A 144 0.41 -12.99 -8.53
N VAL A 145 0.34 -12.57 -7.28
CA VAL A 145 -0.67 -11.61 -6.80
C VAL A 145 -0.08 -10.46 -5.99
N LEU A 146 -0.75 -9.32 -6.02
CA LEU A 146 -0.50 -8.16 -5.17
C LEU A 146 -1.72 -7.86 -4.31
N TYR A 147 -1.47 -7.33 -3.11
CA TYR A 147 -2.52 -6.87 -2.22
C TYR A 147 -2.38 -5.38 -1.97
N GLY A 148 -3.42 -4.63 -2.31
CA GLY A 148 -3.58 -3.23 -1.93
C GLY A 148 -4.62 -3.10 -0.82
N MET A 149 -4.61 -1.94 -0.15
CA MET A 149 -5.60 -1.64 0.87
C MET A 149 -6.06 -0.18 0.73
N VAL A 150 -7.31 0.10 1.08
CA VAL A 150 -7.81 1.46 1.30
C VAL A 150 -8.47 1.51 2.69
N LEU A 151 -7.96 2.35 3.59
CA LEU A 151 -8.57 2.59 4.90
C LEU A 151 -9.79 3.52 4.74
N ILE A 152 -10.86 3.27 5.50
CA ILE A 152 -12.18 3.94 5.35
C ILE A 152 -12.79 4.29 6.72
N GLU A 153 -13.27 5.52 6.88
CA GLU A 153 -13.96 6.04 8.08
C GLU A 153 -15.44 5.60 8.23
#